data_AF-A0A7C2EK60-F1
#
_entry.id   AF-A0A7C2EK60-F1
#
_cell.length_a   1.000
_cell.length_b   1.000
_cell.length_c   1.000
_cell.angle_alpha   90.00
_cell.angle_beta   90.00
_cell.angle_gamma   90.00
#
_symmetry.space_group_name_H-M   'P 1'
#
loop_
_entity.id
_entity.type
_entity.pdbx_description
1 polymer ?
#
loop_
_entity_poly.entity_id
_entity_poly.type
_entity_poly.pdbx_seq_one_letter_code
_entity_poly.pdbx_strand_id
1 'polypeptide(L)'
;MPRTRLVALLVAALLLGGAAGAYAQDIGGIIKTVGIGAAVKMFAPQINDFINRMLLSRDAETKATTKVVPILSLSIGVGAPGRATIGAAQVAGPKNAVAKVQAVAAFDANFGGAFQIRALIPVDSLEPWKSLRRVVGVGVSAIIDVRI
;
A
#
# COMPACT_ATOMS: atom_id res chain seq x y z
N MET A 1 37.96 17.33 -22.58
CA MET A 1 36.74 18.05 -22.13
C MET A 1 37.17 19.23 -21.27
N PRO A 2 36.63 20.44 -21.47
CA PRO A 2 36.98 21.57 -20.61
C PRO A 2 36.55 21.28 -19.17
N ARG A 3 37.41 21.60 -18.19
CA ARG A 3 37.22 21.31 -16.76
C ARG A 3 35.85 21.72 -16.22
N THR A 4 35.27 22.79 -16.77
CA THR A 4 33.93 23.29 -16.46
C THR A 4 32.80 22.32 -16.82
N ARG A 5 32.92 21.53 -17.89
CA ARG A 5 31.93 20.52 -18.28
C ARG A 5 31.97 19.27 -17.39
N LEU A 6 33.15 18.93 -16.85
CA LEU A 6 33.33 17.80 -15.94
C LEU A 6 32.71 18.10 -14.56
N VAL A 7 32.90 19.32 -14.07
CA VAL A 7 32.29 19.80 -12.81
C VAL A 7 30.77 19.87 -12.94
N ALA A 8 30.25 20.37 -14.06
CA ALA A 8 28.80 20.42 -14.29
C ALA A 8 28.16 19.02 -14.32
N LEU A 9 28.83 18.02 -14.91
CA LEU A 9 28.36 16.63 -14.93
C LEU A 9 28.40 15.97 -13.54
N LEU A 10 29.43 16.24 -12.73
CA LEU A 10 29.53 15.74 -11.36
C LEU A 10 28.47 16.34 -10.45
N VAL A 11 28.19 17.64 -10.57
CA VAL A 11 27.11 18.31 -9.81
C VAL A 11 25.73 17.81 -10.25
N ALA A 12 25.51 17.60 -11.54
CA ALA A 12 24.26 17.02 -12.05
C ALA A 12 24.06 15.56 -11.57
N ALA A 13 25.13 14.75 -11.55
CA ALA A 13 25.08 13.38 -11.03
C ALA A 13 24.83 13.34 -9.51
N LEU A 14 25.37 14.30 -8.75
CA LEU A 14 25.14 14.40 -7.30
C LEU A 14 23.70 14.87 -6.99
N LEU A 15 23.14 15.78 -7.79
CA LEU A 15 21.76 16.24 -7.66
C LEU A 15 20.73 15.17 -8.06
N LEU A 16 21.05 14.35 -9.06
CA LEU A 16 20.20 13.22 -9.47
C LEU A 16 20.33 12.01 -8.53
N GLY A 17 21.50 11.80 -7.92
CA GLY A 17 21.74 10.72 -6.94
C GLY A 17 21.21 11.01 -5.53
N GLY A 18 21.19 12.29 -5.11
CA GLY A 18 20.75 12.68 -3.77
C GLY A 18 19.24 12.56 -3.52
N ALA A 19 18.42 12.69 -4.57
CA ALA A 19 16.97 12.61 -4.45
C ALA A 19 16.47 11.17 -4.21
N ALA A 20 17.17 10.13 -4.69
CA ALA A 20 16.72 8.75 -4.51
C ALA A 20 16.99 8.20 -3.10
N GLY A 21 17.99 8.73 -2.39
CA GLY A 21 18.39 8.27 -1.05
C GLY A 21 17.62 8.90 0.12
N ALA A 22 17.05 10.10 -0.06
CA ALA A 22 16.37 10.82 1.02
C ALA A 22 15.02 10.17 1.42
N TYR A 23 14.25 9.66 0.46
CA TYR A 23 12.90 9.15 0.73
C TYR A 23 12.88 7.79 1.45
N ALA A 24 13.86 6.93 1.20
CA ALA A 24 13.90 5.58 1.78
C ALA A 24 14.25 5.61 3.29
N GLN A 25 15.12 6.53 3.71
CA GLN A 25 15.47 6.76 5.11
C GLN A 25 14.29 7.35 5.90
N ASP A 26 13.46 8.19 5.25
CA ASP A 26 12.34 8.89 5.89
C ASP A 26 11.09 7.99 6.04
N ILE A 27 10.74 7.19 5.03
CA ILE A 27 9.56 6.30 5.09
C ILE A 27 9.70 5.27 6.21
N GLY A 28 10.86 4.63 6.35
CA GLY A 28 11.12 3.64 7.41
C GLY A 28 11.04 4.27 8.81
N GLY A 29 11.56 5.49 8.98
CA GLY A 29 11.46 6.25 10.23
C GLY A 29 10.04 6.65 10.57
N ILE A 30 9.26 7.11 9.58
CA ILE A 30 7.85 7.48 9.74
C ILE A 30 7.03 6.25 10.14
N ILE A 31 7.21 5.10 9.47
CA ILE A 31 6.51 3.86 9.84
C ILE A 31 6.77 3.48 11.30
N LYS A 32 8.01 3.59 11.78
CA LYS A 32 8.35 3.31 13.18
C LYS A 32 7.71 4.30 14.15
N THR A 33 7.54 5.55 13.73
CA THR A 33 7.02 6.64 14.58
C THR A 33 5.50 6.65 14.66
N VAL A 34 4.79 6.55 13.52
CA VAL A 34 3.33 6.68 13.45
C VAL A 34 2.60 5.35 13.29
N GLY A 35 3.34 4.26 13.10
CA GLY A 35 2.80 2.93 12.81
C GLY A 35 2.41 2.73 11.34
N ILE A 36 2.25 1.47 10.95
CA ILE A 36 1.99 1.06 9.56
C ILE A 36 0.70 1.71 9.01
N GLY A 37 -0.39 1.69 9.77
CA GLY A 37 -1.69 2.21 9.29
C GLY A 37 -1.67 3.72 8.97
N ALA A 38 -0.98 4.53 9.77
CA ALA A 38 -0.83 5.95 9.51
C ALA A 38 0.12 6.23 8.34
N ALA A 39 1.24 5.49 8.27
CA ALA A 39 2.18 5.60 7.16
C ALA A 39 1.51 5.24 5.82
N VAL A 40 0.71 4.16 5.79
CA VAL A 40 -0.06 3.77 4.59
C VAL A 40 -0.99 4.90 4.14
N LYS A 41 -1.71 5.54 5.07
CA LYS A 41 -2.59 6.67 4.72
C LYS A 41 -1.80 7.86 4.17
N MET A 42 -0.65 8.16 4.74
CA MET A 42 0.21 9.27 4.31
C MET A 42 0.76 9.06 2.89
N PHE A 43 1.21 7.83 2.59
CA PHE A 43 1.84 7.51 1.31
C PHE A 43 0.88 6.89 0.27
N ALA A 44 -0.39 6.65 0.61
CA ALA A 44 -1.35 5.96 -0.25
C ALA A 44 -1.43 6.52 -1.69
N PRO A 45 -1.53 7.85 -1.92
CA PRO A 45 -1.58 8.38 -3.28
C PRO A 45 -0.31 8.08 -4.07
N GLN A 46 0.86 8.27 -3.45
CA GLN A 46 2.16 8.06 -4.10
C GLN A 46 2.39 6.58 -4.44
N ILE A 47 2.03 5.68 -3.51
CA ILE A 47 2.10 4.22 -3.74
C ILE A 47 1.14 3.83 -4.86
N ASN A 48 -0.08 4.38 -4.88
CA ASN A 48 -1.07 4.09 -5.92
C ASN A 48 -0.57 4.52 -7.32
N ASP A 49 -0.02 5.72 -7.43
CA ASP A 49 0.52 6.26 -8.68
C ASP A 49 1.77 5.51 -9.14
N PHE A 50 2.59 5.05 -8.20
CA PHE A 50 3.70 4.16 -8.50
C PHE A 50 3.21 2.85 -9.11
N ILE A 51 2.25 2.16 -8.46
CA ILE A 51 1.69 0.89 -8.96
C ILE A 51 1.05 1.09 -10.34
N ASN A 52 0.23 2.12 -10.52
CA ASN A 52 -0.44 2.39 -11.79
C ASN A 52 0.58 2.63 -12.92
N ARG A 53 1.63 3.43 -12.69
CA ARG A 53 2.70 3.64 -13.68
C ARG A 53 3.47 2.35 -13.96
N MET A 54 3.77 1.58 -12.92
CA MET A 54 4.52 0.33 -13.03
C MET A 54 3.76 -0.74 -13.85
N LEU A 55 2.43 -0.78 -13.74
CA LEU A 55 1.58 -1.67 -14.54
C LEU A 55 1.36 -1.14 -15.96
N LEU A 56 1.21 0.18 -16.13
CA LEU A 56 1.10 0.82 -17.44
C LEU A 56 2.33 0.55 -18.31
N SER A 57 3.54 0.61 -17.74
CA SER A 57 4.78 0.27 -18.47
C SER A 57 4.87 -1.20 -18.92
N ARG A 58 3.88 -2.03 -18.58
CA ARG A 58 3.80 -3.45 -18.96
C ARG A 58 2.49 -3.77 -19.69
N ASP A 59 1.76 -2.76 -20.16
CA ASP A 59 0.45 -2.90 -20.82
C ASP A 59 -0.56 -3.73 -19.99
N ALA A 60 -0.45 -3.62 -18.66
CA ALA A 60 -1.25 -4.36 -17.67
C ALA A 60 -2.03 -3.42 -16.76
N GLU A 61 -2.24 -2.17 -17.16
CA GLU A 61 -2.97 -1.19 -16.37
C GLU A 61 -4.45 -1.55 -16.23
N THR A 62 -5.01 -1.16 -15.09
CA THR A 62 -6.46 -1.23 -14.88
C THR A 62 -7.12 0.05 -15.39
N LYS A 63 -8.25 -0.11 -16.09
CA LYS A 63 -9.14 1.00 -16.48
C LYS A 63 -10.09 1.40 -15.34
N ALA A 64 -10.12 0.63 -14.25
CA ALA A 64 -10.94 0.93 -13.09
C ALA A 64 -10.29 1.98 -12.19
N THR A 65 -11.07 2.60 -11.31
CA THR A 65 -10.51 3.49 -10.29
C THR A 65 -9.71 2.67 -9.28
N THR A 66 -8.52 3.14 -8.90
CA THR A 66 -7.68 2.49 -7.88
C THR A 66 -7.42 3.40 -6.69
N LYS A 67 -7.20 2.81 -5.51
CA LYS A 67 -6.59 3.49 -4.36
C LYS A 67 -5.90 2.49 -3.44
N VAL A 68 -5.00 2.99 -2.60
CA VAL A 68 -4.31 2.19 -1.57
C VAL A 68 -4.97 2.40 -0.21
N VAL A 69 -5.18 1.30 0.52
CA VAL A 69 -5.78 1.27 1.87
C VAL A 69 -5.02 0.30 2.77
N PRO A 70 -5.07 0.45 4.11
CA PRO A 70 -4.45 -0.51 5.02
C PRO A 70 -5.12 -1.89 4.97
N ILE A 71 -4.34 -2.94 5.19
CA ILE A 71 -4.84 -4.30 5.45
C ILE A 71 -4.94 -4.51 6.95
N LEU A 72 -6.13 -4.89 7.41
CA LEU A 72 -6.45 -5.16 8.81
C LEU A 72 -6.69 -6.65 9.03
N SER A 73 -5.86 -7.29 9.85
CA SER A 73 -6.04 -8.66 10.31
C SER A 73 -7.26 -8.75 11.25
N LEU A 74 -8.21 -9.61 10.89
CA LEU A 74 -9.35 -9.93 11.75
C LEU A 74 -8.96 -10.83 12.93
N SER A 75 -7.87 -11.60 12.80
CA SER A 75 -7.36 -12.49 13.83
C SER A 75 -6.63 -11.76 14.98
N ILE A 76 -5.99 -10.62 14.70
CA ILE A 76 -5.27 -9.81 15.70
C ILE A 76 -6.16 -8.71 16.33
N GLY A 77 -7.31 -8.40 15.71
CA GLY A 77 -8.17 -7.26 16.06
C GLY A 77 -9.15 -7.45 17.23
N VAL A 78 -9.34 -8.67 17.74
CA VAL A 78 -10.37 -8.95 18.78
C VAL A 78 -9.97 -8.42 20.18
N GLY A 79 -8.69 -8.14 20.42
CA GLY A 79 -8.19 -7.64 21.71
C GLY A 79 -7.13 -6.52 21.66
N ALA A 80 -6.65 -6.13 20.48
CA ALA A 80 -5.63 -5.08 20.32
C ALA A 80 -5.77 -4.33 18.98
N PRO A 81 -6.75 -3.40 18.84
CA PRO A 81 -7.12 -2.74 17.57
C PRO A 81 -5.96 -2.08 16.81
N GLY A 82 -4.99 -1.50 17.54
CA GLY A 82 -3.83 -0.84 16.93
C GLY A 82 -2.82 -1.79 16.26
N ARG A 83 -2.87 -3.09 16.58
CA ARG A 83 -1.97 -4.12 16.02
C ARG A 83 -2.58 -4.86 14.82
N ALA A 84 -3.83 -4.57 14.49
CA ALA A 84 -4.52 -5.23 13.38
C ALA A 84 -3.93 -4.83 12.02
N THR A 85 -3.24 -3.70 11.88
CA THR A 85 -2.67 -3.33 10.57
C THR A 85 -1.42 -4.14 10.27
N ILE A 86 -1.48 -4.97 9.22
CA ILE A 86 -0.40 -5.88 8.83
C ILE A 86 0.25 -5.52 7.48
N GLY A 87 -0.26 -4.51 6.79
CA GLY A 87 0.24 -4.08 5.49
C GLY A 87 -0.72 -3.13 4.78
N ALA A 88 -0.64 -3.07 3.46
CA ALA A 88 -1.54 -2.30 2.60
C ALA A 88 -1.97 -3.06 1.35
N ALA A 89 -3.07 -2.65 0.76
CA ALA A 89 -3.60 -3.20 -0.48
C ALA A 89 -4.00 -2.06 -1.42
N GLN A 90 -3.70 -2.21 -2.70
CA GLN A 90 -4.40 -1.46 -3.74
C GLN A 90 -5.72 -2.16 -4.02
N VAL A 91 -6.80 -1.40 -4.04
CA VAL A 91 -8.13 -1.86 -4.43
C VAL A 91 -8.55 -1.21 -5.73
N ALA A 92 -9.33 -1.94 -6.54
CA ALA A 92 -9.80 -1.50 -7.85
C ALA A 92 -11.30 -1.78 -8.04
N GLY A 93 -12.02 -0.88 -8.71
CA GLY A 93 -13.44 -1.03 -9.02
C GLY A 93 -14.12 0.26 -9.51
N PRO A 94 -15.47 0.31 -9.52
CA PRO A 94 -16.23 1.52 -9.83
C PRO A 94 -15.89 2.65 -8.86
N LYS A 95 -15.76 3.88 -9.37
CA LYS A 95 -15.30 5.05 -8.58
C LYS A 95 -16.09 5.26 -7.28
N ASN A 96 -17.42 5.16 -7.36
CA ASN A 96 -18.31 5.34 -6.21
C ASN A 96 -18.16 4.23 -5.15
N ALA A 97 -17.82 3.01 -5.56
CA ALA A 97 -17.58 1.90 -4.65
C ALA A 97 -16.18 2.01 -4.03
N VAL A 98 -15.16 2.26 -4.86
CA VAL A 98 -13.78 2.44 -4.39
C VAL A 98 -13.68 3.57 -3.38
N ALA A 99 -14.39 4.68 -3.57
CA ALA A 99 -14.43 5.78 -2.61
C ALA A 99 -14.84 5.33 -1.19
N LYS A 100 -15.76 4.37 -1.07
CA LYS A 100 -16.28 3.86 0.22
C LYS A 100 -15.29 2.99 0.99
N VAL A 101 -14.32 2.37 0.32
CA VAL A 101 -13.38 1.44 0.96
C VAL A 101 -12.50 2.18 1.97
N GLN A 102 -12.44 1.75 3.23
CA GLN A 102 -11.55 2.33 4.22
C GLN A 102 -10.34 1.44 4.52
N ALA A 103 -10.52 0.13 4.38
CA ALA A 103 -9.50 -0.88 4.61
C ALA A 103 -9.79 -2.14 3.80
N VAL A 104 -8.83 -3.08 3.83
CA VAL A 104 -9.05 -4.46 3.43
C VAL A 104 -8.95 -5.34 4.68
N ALA A 105 -10.02 -6.04 5.02
CA ALA A 105 -10.00 -7.04 6.07
C ALA A 105 -9.31 -8.31 5.56
N ALA A 106 -8.37 -8.83 6.35
CA ALA A 106 -7.65 -10.08 6.07
C ALA A 106 -8.09 -11.16 7.06
N PHE A 107 -8.40 -12.33 6.50
CA PHE A 107 -8.69 -13.55 7.26
C PHE A 107 -7.78 -14.66 6.75
N ASP A 108 -7.01 -15.25 7.66
CA ASP A 108 -6.12 -16.37 7.35
C ASP A 108 -6.79 -17.68 7.75
N ALA A 109 -6.70 -18.69 6.89
CA ALA A 109 -7.18 -20.05 7.15
C ALA A 109 -6.20 -21.08 6.59
N ASN A 110 -6.07 -22.21 7.27
CA ASN A 110 -5.32 -23.36 6.76
C ASN A 110 -6.31 -24.41 6.26
N PHE A 111 -6.14 -24.84 5.01
CA PHE A 111 -6.95 -25.90 4.43
C PHE A 111 -6.12 -27.18 4.30
N GLY A 112 -6.46 -28.17 5.15
CA GLY A 112 -5.89 -29.51 5.11
C GLY A 112 -4.38 -29.59 5.40
N GLY A 113 -3.81 -28.64 6.13
CA GLY A 113 -2.37 -28.56 6.42
C GLY A 113 -1.51 -28.09 5.25
N ALA A 114 -1.97 -28.26 4.02
CA ALA A 114 -1.20 -28.04 2.81
C ALA A 114 -1.33 -26.62 2.23
N PHE A 115 -2.47 -25.95 2.42
CA PHE A 115 -2.73 -24.64 1.80
C PHE A 115 -2.96 -23.56 2.85
N GLN A 116 -2.13 -22.52 2.82
CA GLN A 116 -2.36 -21.29 3.55
C GLN A 116 -3.20 -20.35 2.69
N ILE A 117 -4.40 -20.02 3.16
CA ILE A 117 -5.36 -19.17 2.47
C ILE A 117 -5.43 -17.83 3.19
N ARG A 118 -5.28 -16.75 2.43
CA ARG A 118 -5.52 -15.40 2.90
C ARG A 118 -6.67 -14.78 2.11
N ALA A 119 -7.84 -14.68 2.73
CA ALA A 119 -8.98 -13.99 2.17
C ALA A 119 -8.84 -12.48 2.41
N LEU A 120 -8.95 -11.70 1.34
CA LEU A 120 -8.88 -10.23 1.38
C LEU A 120 -10.22 -9.63 0.98
N ILE A 121 -10.79 -8.81 1.85
CA ILE A 121 -12.16 -8.31 1.73
C ILE A 121 -12.11 -6.78 1.86
N PRO A 122 -12.36 -6.02 0.77
CA PRO A 122 -12.51 -4.57 0.86
C PRO A 122 -13.73 -4.21 1.73
N VAL A 123 -13.52 -3.35 2.73
CA VAL A 123 -14.54 -3.00 3.74
C VAL A 123 -14.68 -1.49 3.88
N ASP A 124 -15.86 -1.04 4.32
CA ASP A 124 -16.20 0.38 4.50
C ASP A 124 -15.80 0.96 5.88
N SER A 125 -15.07 0.19 6.69
CA SER A 125 -14.74 0.53 8.07
C SER A 125 -13.30 0.19 8.43
N LEU A 126 -12.71 0.99 9.31
CA LEU A 126 -11.43 0.70 9.97
C LEU A 126 -11.56 -0.25 11.17
N GLU A 127 -12.77 -0.66 11.52
CA GLU A 127 -13.05 -1.58 12.64
C GLU A 127 -13.82 -2.84 12.18
N PRO A 128 -13.32 -3.59 11.18
CA PRO A 128 -14.06 -4.68 10.56
C PRO A 128 -14.33 -5.88 11.50
N TRP A 129 -13.67 -5.95 12.66
CA TRP A 129 -13.95 -6.95 13.70
C TRP A 129 -15.26 -6.67 14.47
N LYS A 130 -15.74 -5.42 14.51
CA LYS A 130 -17.05 -5.09 15.12
C LYS A 130 -18.20 -5.46 14.18
N SER A 131 -18.03 -5.19 12.89
CA SER A 131 -19.02 -5.46 11.85
C SER A 131 -18.33 -5.52 10.49
N LEU A 132 -18.35 -6.69 9.87
CA LEU A 132 -17.72 -6.90 8.56
C LEU A 132 -18.66 -6.45 7.44
N ARG A 133 -18.50 -5.22 6.96
CA ARG A 133 -19.27 -4.68 5.82
C ARG A 133 -18.42 -4.61 4.57
N ARG A 134 -18.61 -5.59 3.67
CA ARG A 134 -17.93 -5.66 2.38
C ARG A 134 -18.43 -4.55 1.45
N VAL A 135 -17.50 -3.89 0.77
CA VAL A 135 -17.82 -3.04 -0.38
C VAL A 135 -17.91 -3.91 -1.64
N VAL A 136 -19.12 -4.07 -2.16
CA VAL A 136 -19.39 -4.89 -3.35
C VAL A 136 -18.87 -4.21 -4.61
N GLY A 137 -18.36 -5.00 -5.56
CA GLY A 137 -17.83 -4.52 -6.84
C GLY A 137 -16.41 -3.97 -6.77
N VAL A 138 -15.74 -4.10 -5.61
CA VAL A 138 -14.35 -3.71 -5.42
C VAL A 138 -13.52 -4.95 -5.09
N GLY A 139 -12.39 -5.11 -5.80
CA GLY A 139 -11.42 -6.18 -5.58
C GLY A 139 -10.07 -5.63 -5.13
N VAL A 140 -9.19 -6.51 -4.67
CA VAL A 140 -7.77 -6.18 -4.43
C VAL A 140 -7.00 -6.37 -5.73
N SER A 141 -6.27 -5.36 -6.16
CA SER A 141 -5.43 -5.39 -7.37
C SER A 141 -3.94 -5.59 -7.06
N ALA A 142 -3.48 -5.19 -5.88
CA ALA A 142 -2.10 -5.40 -5.43
C ALA A 142 -2.02 -5.48 -3.91
N ILE A 143 -1.06 -6.26 -3.40
CA ILE A 143 -0.70 -6.33 -1.98
C ILE A 143 0.64 -5.60 -1.81
N ILE A 144 0.73 -4.81 -0.75
CA ILE A 144 1.92 -4.03 -0.39
C ILE A 144 2.38 -4.50 0.99
N ASP A 145 3.47 -5.25 1.00
CA ASP A 145 4.15 -5.66 2.22
C ASP A 145 5.13 -4.57 2.65
N VAL A 146 4.91 -4.07 3.86
CA VAL A 146 5.79 -3.06 4.46
C VAL A 146 6.90 -3.78 5.21
N ARG A 147 8.12 -3.76 4.66
CA ARG A 147 9.32 -4.29 5.32
C ARG A 147 9.97 -3.19 6.14
N ILE A 148 10.24 -3.45 7.42
CA ILE A 148 10.81 -2.51 8.39
C ILE A 148 11.96 -3.15 9.16
#